data_AF-A0A1F5NQM1-F1
#
_entry.id   AF-A0A1F5NQM1-F1
#
_cell.length_a   1.000
_cell.length_b   1.000
_cell.length_c   1.000
_cell.angle_alpha   90.00
_cell.angle_beta   90.00
_cell.angle_gamma   90.00
#
_symmetry.space_group_name_H-M   'P 1'
#
loop_
_entity.id
_entity.type
_entity.pdbx_description
1 polymer ?
#
loop_
_entity_poly.entity_id
_entity_poly.type
_entity_poly.pdbx_seq_one_letter_code
_entity_poly.pdbx_strand_id
1 'polypeptide(L)'
;MVHFFAKMAKLYKLTQYSFHLGRDDSPPKADPPLAEKEPLSMPKYELMYILSSAVSDNDVPQVSEEVNKFLTDSGATLLAQEMLGKKKLAYPIKKTRNGFYVVQTFNLEGPKLTSLDNKLRSMEHIIRYLVANIDEQERRAAKDKTVQEKMRASRKPIPRKPEPAGPEIKLTDTELEQQIEKALESEDLSK
;
A
#
# COMPACT_ATOMS: atom_id res chain seq x y z
N MET A 1 21.94 -58.71 -41.97
CA MET A 1 23.23 -57.97 -41.97
C MET A 1 23.04 -56.49 -41.60
N VAL A 2 22.33 -56.20 -40.49
CA VAL A 2 22.16 -54.83 -39.94
C VAL A 2 22.30 -54.82 -38.39
N HIS A 3 22.52 -55.97 -37.77
CA HIS A 3 22.65 -56.11 -36.30
C HIS A 3 24.10 -56.21 -35.81
N PHE A 4 25.09 -56.18 -36.71
CA PHE A 4 26.52 -56.34 -36.35
C PHE A 4 27.26 -55.00 -36.19
N PHE A 5 26.73 -53.90 -36.74
CA PHE A 5 27.35 -52.57 -36.64
C PHE A 5 27.07 -51.85 -35.30
N ALA A 6 26.06 -52.28 -34.54
CA ALA A 6 25.71 -51.66 -33.25
C ALA A 6 26.62 -52.11 -32.08
N LYS A 7 27.46 -53.15 -32.26
CA LYS A 7 28.32 -53.69 -31.20
C LYS A 7 29.77 -53.17 -31.23
N MET A 8 30.18 -52.47 -32.30
CA MET A 8 31.55 -51.93 -32.47
C MET A 8 31.70 -50.42 -32.16
N ALA A 9 30.62 -49.73 -31.80
CA ALA A 9 30.69 -48.38 -31.23
C ALA A 9 30.80 -48.38 -29.69
N LYS A 10 30.63 -49.56 -29.06
CA LYS A 10 30.72 -49.73 -27.61
C LYS A 10 32.15 -49.97 -27.10
N LEU A 11 33.16 -49.88 -27.97
CA LEU A 11 34.52 -50.32 -27.64
C LEU A 11 35.67 -49.46 -28.22
N TYR A 12 35.44 -48.18 -28.49
CA TYR A 12 36.55 -47.27 -28.77
C TYR A 12 36.59 -46.12 -27.77
N LYS A 13 37.58 -46.25 -26.87
CA LYS A 13 38.24 -45.20 -26.09
C LYS A 13 37.52 -44.70 -24.85
N LEU A 14 37.29 -45.65 -23.95
CA LEU A 14 37.80 -45.52 -22.59
C LEU A 14 39.33 -45.75 -22.65
N THR A 15 40.15 -44.71 -22.43
CA THR A 15 41.51 -44.76 -21.84
C THR A 15 42.20 -43.41 -22.04
N GLN A 16 42.77 -42.88 -20.96
CA GLN A 16 43.54 -41.62 -20.84
C GLN A 16 42.63 -40.38 -20.68
N TYR A 17 42.55 -39.63 -19.57
CA TYR A 17 43.55 -39.30 -18.55
C TYR A 17 42.89 -39.01 -17.19
N SER A 18 43.64 -39.30 -16.13
CA SER A 18 43.32 -39.17 -14.71
C SER A 18 43.26 -37.73 -14.16
N PHE A 19 42.34 -37.52 -13.21
CA PHE A 19 42.54 -36.87 -11.88
C PHE A 19 42.90 -35.37 -11.86
N HIS A 20 41.94 -34.48 -11.55
CA HIS A 20 42.16 -33.20 -10.83
C HIS A 20 40.85 -32.74 -10.13
N LEU A 21 40.82 -32.91 -8.80
CA LEU A 21 40.17 -32.09 -7.75
C LEU A 21 38.76 -31.50 -7.97
N GLY A 22 37.76 -32.16 -7.36
CA GLY A 22 36.78 -31.53 -6.45
C GLY A 22 36.08 -30.23 -6.86
N ARG A 23 35.36 -30.21 -7.98
CA ARG A 23 34.18 -29.35 -8.15
C ARG A 23 32.94 -30.21 -8.04
N ASP A 24 32.06 -29.84 -7.13
CA ASP A 24 30.71 -30.37 -7.02
C ASP A 24 29.93 -29.89 -8.26
N ASP A 25 30.15 -30.56 -9.41
CA ASP A 25 29.44 -30.32 -10.68
C ASP A 25 28.05 -30.98 -10.65
N SER A 26 27.37 -30.90 -9.50
CA SER A 26 25.93 -31.07 -9.46
C SER A 26 25.32 -29.99 -10.36
N PRO A 27 24.49 -30.34 -11.37
CA PRO A 27 23.81 -29.32 -12.15
C PRO A 27 23.10 -28.38 -11.17
N PRO A 28 23.15 -27.04 -11.36
CA PRO A 28 22.45 -26.13 -10.47
C PRO A 28 21.02 -26.64 -10.38
N LYS A 29 20.55 -26.92 -9.16
CA LYS A 29 19.14 -27.27 -8.92
C LYS A 29 18.34 -26.25 -9.71
N ALA A 30 17.65 -26.71 -10.75
CA ALA A 30 16.75 -25.86 -11.51
C ALA A 30 15.90 -25.16 -10.45
N ASP A 31 15.95 -23.82 -10.45
CA ASP A 31 15.05 -23.06 -9.59
C ASP A 31 13.66 -23.65 -9.81
N PRO A 32 12.91 -23.97 -8.74
CA PRO A 32 11.56 -24.48 -8.90
C PRO A 32 10.85 -23.56 -9.89
N PRO A 33 10.19 -24.11 -10.93
CA PRO A 33 9.62 -23.30 -11.99
C PRO A 33 8.82 -22.19 -11.32
N LEU A 34 9.26 -20.94 -11.54
CA LEU A 34 8.62 -19.74 -11.00
C LEU A 34 7.14 -19.94 -11.21
N ALA A 35 6.43 -20.21 -10.11
CA ALA A 35 5.04 -20.65 -10.14
C ALA A 35 4.32 -19.82 -11.19
N GLU A 36 3.94 -20.46 -12.30
CA GLU A 36 3.26 -19.81 -13.40
C GLU A 36 2.04 -19.16 -12.78
N LYS A 37 2.08 -17.83 -12.65
CA LYS A 37 0.96 -17.08 -12.10
C LYS A 37 -0.21 -17.41 -13.02
N GLU A 38 -1.21 -18.10 -12.47
CA GLU A 38 -2.56 -18.25 -13.03
C GLU A 38 -2.91 -17.02 -13.86
N PRO A 39 -3.47 -17.16 -15.08
CA PRO A 39 -3.65 -16.06 -16.01
C PRO A 39 -4.44 -14.95 -15.32
N LEU A 40 -3.70 -13.90 -14.96
CA LEU A 40 -4.18 -12.84 -14.10
C LEU A 40 -5.30 -12.09 -14.83
N SER A 41 -6.48 -12.06 -14.21
CA SER A 41 -7.40 -10.94 -14.39
C SER A 41 -6.61 -9.63 -14.45
N MET A 42 -6.93 -8.75 -15.39
CA MET A 42 -6.21 -7.48 -15.54
C MET A 42 -6.08 -6.79 -14.18
N PRO A 43 -4.86 -6.47 -13.72
CA PRO A 43 -4.65 -5.97 -12.37
C PRO A 43 -5.35 -4.63 -12.19
N LYS A 44 -5.95 -4.47 -11.00
CA LYS A 44 -6.67 -3.26 -10.63
C LYS A 44 -5.74 -2.26 -9.97
N TYR A 45 -5.79 -1.04 -10.45
CA TYR A 45 -5.00 0.08 -9.95
C TYR A 45 -5.88 1.23 -9.46
N GLU A 46 -5.32 1.99 -8.53
CA GLU A 46 -5.83 3.26 -8.07
C GLU A 46 -4.77 4.34 -8.33
N LEU A 47 -5.15 5.39 -9.04
CA LEU A 47 -4.36 6.59 -9.24
C LEU A 47 -4.98 7.71 -8.42
N MET A 48 -4.30 8.12 -7.36
CA MET A 48 -4.60 9.35 -6.65
C MET A 48 -3.65 10.44 -7.13
N TYR A 49 -4.19 11.57 -7.58
CA TYR A 49 -3.38 12.70 -8.03
C TYR A 49 -3.90 14.02 -7.46
N ILE A 50 -2.98 14.96 -7.35
CA ILE A 50 -3.23 16.31 -6.85
C ILE A 50 -3.00 17.29 -7.99
N LEU A 51 -4.03 18.02 -8.37
CA LEU A 51 -3.95 19.13 -9.30
C LEU A 51 -3.52 20.41 -8.59
N SER A 52 -2.74 21.23 -9.29
CA SER A 52 -2.31 22.55 -8.84
C SER A 52 -3.50 23.46 -8.54
N SER A 53 -3.37 24.31 -7.51
CA SER A 53 -4.37 25.35 -7.24
C SER A 53 -4.44 26.46 -8.30
N ALA A 54 -3.55 26.42 -9.31
CA ALA A 54 -3.60 27.31 -10.47
C ALA A 54 -4.70 26.91 -11.48
N VAL A 55 -5.16 25.64 -11.45
CA VAL A 55 -6.31 25.19 -12.23
C VAL A 55 -7.57 25.76 -11.58
N SER A 56 -8.46 26.37 -12.37
CA SER A 56 -9.72 26.88 -11.84
C SER A 56 -10.66 25.72 -11.51
N ASP A 57 -11.55 25.89 -10.53
CA ASP A 57 -12.52 24.87 -10.13
C ASP A 57 -13.38 24.38 -11.34
N ASN A 58 -13.62 25.25 -12.32
CA ASN A 58 -14.35 24.93 -13.55
C ASN A 58 -13.54 24.09 -14.56
N ASP A 59 -12.21 24.21 -14.53
CA ASP A 59 -11.31 23.50 -15.46
C ASP A 59 -10.87 22.13 -14.92
N VAL A 60 -11.09 21.85 -13.63
CA VAL A 60 -10.75 20.56 -13.00
C VAL A 60 -11.34 19.36 -13.75
N PRO A 61 -12.63 19.36 -14.17
CA PRO A 61 -13.19 18.28 -14.99
C PRO A 61 -12.50 18.11 -16.33
N GLN A 62 -12.12 19.21 -16.99
CA GLN A 62 -11.44 19.15 -18.29
C GLN A 62 -10.04 18.53 -18.17
N VAL A 63 -9.27 18.92 -17.15
CA VAL A 63 -7.95 18.32 -16.90
C VAL A 63 -8.07 16.85 -16.50
N SER A 64 -9.09 16.50 -15.71
CA SER A 64 -9.37 15.11 -15.37
C SER A 64 -9.72 14.27 -16.60
N GLU A 65 -10.45 14.84 -17.55
CA GLU A 65 -10.80 14.16 -18.80
C GLU A 65 -9.56 13.92 -19.68
N GLU A 66 -8.57 14.83 -19.67
CA GLU A 66 -7.28 14.59 -20.33
C GLU A 66 -6.56 13.37 -19.73
N VAL A 67 -6.57 13.24 -18.40
CA VAL A 67 -5.99 12.08 -17.71
C VAL A 67 -6.76 10.80 -18.07
N ASN A 68 -8.09 10.85 -18.10
CA ASN A 68 -8.95 9.72 -18.49
C ASN A 68 -8.67 9.26 -19.91
N LYS A 69 -8.59 10.21 -20.85
CA LYS A 69 -8.28 9.93 -22.24
C LYS A 69 -6.91 9.29 -22.38
N PHE A 70 -5.91 9.79 -21.67
CA PHE A 70 -4.59 9.17 -21.71
C PHE A 70 -4.58 7.74 -21.13
N LEU A 71 -5.35 7.50 -20.07
CA LEU A 71 -5.52 6.16 -19.51
C LEU A 71 -6.17 5.20 -20.53
N THR A 72 -7.24 5.63 -21.19
CA THR A 72 -7.92 4.80 -22.21
C THR A 72 -7.06 4.60 -23.46
N ASP A 73 -6.33 5.62 -23.93
CA ASP A 73 -5.37 5.52 -25.03
C ASP A 73 -4.22 4.55 -24.71
N SER A 74 -3.85 4.45 -23.42
CA SER A 74 -2.89 3.46 -22.92
C SER A 74 -3.49 2.05 -22.79
N GLY A 75 -4.77 1.86 -23.12
CA GLY A 75 -5.48 0.59 -23.01
C GLY A 75 -5.94 0.25 -21.59
N ALA A 76 -6.14 1.25 -20.73
CA ALA A 76 -6.79 1.06 -19.45
C ALA A 76 -8.31 0.97 -19.60
N THR A 77 -8.95 0.20 -18.74
CA THR A 77 -10.41 0.24 -18.55
C THR A 77 -10.73 1.04 -17.29
N LEU A 78 -11.36 2.21 -17.45
CA LEU A 78 -11.78 3.05 -16.32
C LEU A 78 -12.93 2.38 -15.56
N LEU A 79 -12.87 2.39 -14.23
CA LEU A 79 -13.87 1.76 -13.36
C LEU A 79 -14.69 2.80 -12.59
N ALA A 80 -14.00 3.73 -11.91
CA ALA A 80 -14.63 4.76 -11.10
C ALA A 80 -13.73 5.98 -10.99
N GLN A 81 -14.35 7.15 -10.89
CA GLN A 81 -13.67 8.41 -10.64
C GLN A 81 -14.33 9.11 -9.47
N GLU A 82 -13.53 9.63 -8.54
CA GLU A 82 -13.99 10.42 -7.40
C GLU A 82 -13.23 11.74 -7.33
N MET A 83 -13.97 12.85 -7.35
CA MET A 83 -13.44 14.19 -7.17
C MET A 83 -13.60 14.62 -5.72
N LEU A 84 -12.50 14.57 -4.96
CA LEU A 84 -12.48 14.89 -3.53
C LEU A 84 -12.46 16.41 -3.24
N GLY A 85 -12.36 17.22 -4.29
CA GLY A 85 -12.35 18.68 -4.21
C GLY A 85 -11.03 19.29 -3.72
N LYS A 86 -11.09 20.58 -3.39
CA LYS A 86 -9.94 21.38 -2.96
C LYS A 86 -9.62 21.13 -1.49
N LYS A 87 -8.38 20.74 -1.19
CA LYS A 87 -7.90 20.51 0.19
C LYS A 87 -6.58 21.24 0.44
N LYS A 88 -6.34 21.60 1.70
CA LYS A 88 -5.09 22.22 2.15
C LYS A 88 -4.01 21.16 2.34
N LEU A 89 -2.83 21.41 1.80
CA LEU A 89 -1.66 20.54 1.92
C LEU A 89 -0.96 20.79 3.25
N ALA A 90 -0.35 19.74 3.82
CA ALA A 90 0.43 19.84 5.06
C ALA A 90 1.67 20.75 4.89
N TYR A 91 2.28 20.73 3.70
CA TYR A 91 3.38 21.61 3.32
C TYR A 91 3.23 22.04 1.86
N PRO A 92 3.86 23.16 1.44
CA PRO A 92 3.77 23.63 0.06
C PRO A 92 4.47 22.67 -0.92
N ILE A 93 3.77 22.27 -1.98
CA ILE A 93 4.33 21.50 -3.10
C ILE A 93 4.31 22.41 -4.33
N LYS A 94 5.42 22.53 -5.08
CA LYS A 94 5.53 23.47 -6.23
C LYS A 94 4.98 24.89 -5.91
N LYS A 95 5.24 25.39 -4.69
CA LYS A 95 4.77 26.70 -4.15
C LYS A 95 3.25 26.84 -3.91
N THR A 96 2.45 25.78 -4.06
CA THR A 96 1.01 25.80 -3.75
C THR A 96 0.72 25.19 -2.38
N ARG A 97 -0.16 25.82 -1.58
CA ARG A 97 -0.60 25.32 -0.26
C ARG A 97 -1.92 24.56 -0.29
N ASN A 98 -2.62 24.59 -1.41
CA ASN A 98 -3.88 23.89 -1.65
C ASN A 98 -3.75 23.11 -2.96
N GLY A 99 -4.59 22.09 -3.14
CA GLY A 99 -4.69 21.35 -4.40
C GLY A 99 -6.02 20.61 -4.51
N PHE A 100 -6.41 20.25 -5.72
CA PHE A 100 -7.61 19.44 -5.95
C PHE A 100 -7.22 17.97 -5.98
N TYR A 101 -7.90 17.17 -5.17
CA TYR A 101 -7.65 15.75 -5.08
C TYR A 101 -8.62 15.00 -5.98
N VAL A 102 -8.09 14.10 -6.79
CA VAL A 102 -8.88 13.21 -7.64
C VAL A 102 -8.35 11.79 -7.50
N VAL A 103 -9.26 10.83 -7.42
CA VAL A 103 -8.96 9.40 -7.37
C VAL A 103 -9.59 8.75 -8.59
N GLN A 104 -8.78 8.01 -9.34
CA GLN A 104 -9.18 7.27 -10.52
C GLN A 104 -8.87 5.79 -10.33
N THR A 105 -9.89 4.95 -10.40
CA THR A 105 -9.77 3.50 -10.33
C THR A 105 -9.89 2.92 -11.73
N PHE A 106 -8.97 2.04 -12.11
CA PHE A 106 -8.91 1.48 -13.47
C PHE A 106 -8.19 0.12 -13.49
N ASN A 107 -8.43 -0.66 -14.54
CA ASN A 107 -7.66 -1.86 -14.85
C ASN A 107 -6.65 -1.54 -15.94
N LEU A 108 -5.41 -2.00 -15.80
CA LEU A 108 -4.36 -1.80 -16.80
C LEU A 108 -3.40 -2.98 -16.81
N GLU A 109 -2.82 -3.26 -17.97
CA GLU A 109 -1.77 -4.27 -18.07
C GLU A 109 -0.46 -3.77 -17.42
N GLY A 110 0.17 -4.60 -16.59
CA GLY A 110 1.38 -4.24 -15.81
C GLY A 110 2.50 -3.56 -16.61
N PRO A 111 2.87 -4.03 -17.82
CA PRO A 111 3.92 -3.41 -18.64
C PRO A 111 3.62 -1.97 -19.07
N LYS A 112 2.34 -1.59 -19.18
CA LYS A 112 1.93 -0.25 -19.62
C LYS A 112 1.99 0.80 -18.51
N LEU A 113 2.20 0.36 -17.26
CA LEU A 113 2.29 1.23 -16.09
C LEU A 113 3.45 2.24 -16.20
N THR A 114 4.58 1.84 -16.80
CA THR A 114 5.74 2.74 -16.97
C THR A 114 5.44 3.92 -17.90
N SER A 115 4.71 3.67 -18.98
CA SER A 115 4.26 4.74 -19.90
C SER A 115 3.33 5.72 -19.20
N LEU A 116 2.43 5.20 -18.33
CA LEU A 116 1.56 6.02 -17.51
C LEU A 116 2.34 6.90 -16.52
N ASP A 117 3.32 6.32 -15.82
CA ASP A 117 4.17 7.07 -14.88
C ASP A 117 4.88 8.25 -15.59
N ASN A 118 5.47 8.00 -16.76
CA ASN A 118 6.17 9.02 -17.54
C ASN A 118 5.24 10.17 -17.98
N LYS A 119 4.03 9.84 -18.44
CA LYS A 119 3.06 10.87 -18.85
C LYS A 119 2.59 11.70 -17.66
N LEU A 120 2.25 11.07 -16.53
CA LEU A 120 1.79 11.79 -15.33
C LEU A 120 2.86 12.75 -14.81
N ARG A 121 4.14 12.40 -14.89
CA ARG A 121 5.26 13.31 -14.55
C ARG A 121 5.36 14.51 -15.49
N SER A 122 5.03 14.32 -16.77
CA SER A 122 5.11 15.37 -17.79
C SER A 122 3.93 16.35 -17.73
N MET A 123 2.82 15.99 -17.09
CA MET A 123 1.66 16.87 -16.96
C MET A 123 1.92 17.95 -15.91
N GLU A 124 2.00 19.22 -16.34
CA GLU A 124 2.34 20.34 -15.47
C GLU A 124 1.30 20.59 -14.37
N HIS A 125 0.03 20.37 -14.70
CA HIS A 125 -1.10 20.54 -13.79
C HIS A 125 -1.08 19.58 -12.59
N ILE A 126 -0.40 18.44 -12.72
CA ILE A 126 -0.24 17.46 -11.64
C ILE A 126 0.99 17.84 -10.79
N ILE A 127 0.77 18.09 -9.51
CA ILE A 127 1.84 18.46 -8.57
C ILE A 127 2.37 17.25 -7.80
N ARG A 128 1.55 16.21 -7.62
CA ARG A 128 1.88 14.94 -6.98
C ARG A 128 0.89 13.88 -7.43
N TYR A 129 1.35 12.65 -7.55
CA TYR A 129 0.48 11.50 -7.77
C TYR A 129 1.02 10.26 -7.05
N LEU A 130 0.16 9.26 -6.89
CA LEU A 130 0.46 7.94 -6.36
C LEU A 130 -0.34 6.92 -7.16
N VAL A 131 0.33 5.89 -7.66
CA VAL A 131 -0.33 4.73 -8.24
C VAL A 131 -0.18 3.55 -7.30
N ALA A 132 -1.30 2.96 -6.90
CA ALA A 132 -1.37 1.80 -6.04
C ALA A 132 -1.99 0.61 -6.78
N ASN A 133 -1.46 -0.59 -6.58
CA ASN A 133 -2.09 -1.82 -7.05
C ASN A 133 -3.05 -2.33 -5.97
N ILE A 134 -4.35 -2.33 -6.26
CA ILE A 134 -5.39 -2.67 -5.28
C ILE A 134 -5.31 -4.16 -4.92
N ASP A 135 -5.16 -5.04 -5.91
CA ASP A 135 -5.12 -6.50 -5.68
C ASP A 135 -3.97 -6.91 -4.74
N GLU A 136 -2.80 -6.29 -4.93
CA GLU A 136 -1.63 -6.51 -4.09
C GLU A 136 -1.79 -5.88 -2.70
N GLN A 137 -2.44 -4.71 -2.59
CA GLN A 137 -2.78 -4.12 -1.29
C GLN A 137 -3.74 -5.00 -0.50
N GLU A 138 -4.79 -5.51 -1.12
CA GLU A 138 -5.75 -6.42 -0.50
C GLU A 138 -5.06 -7.72 -0.03
N ARG A 139 -4.18 -8.28 -0.88
CA ARG A 139 -3.38 -9.45 -0.52
C ARG A 139 -2.46 -9.20 0.67
N ARG A 140 -1.78 -8.05 0.71
CA ARG A 140 -0.90 -7.67 1.83
C ARG A 140 -1.70 -7.46 3.11
N ALA A 141 -2.82 -6.73 3.03
CA ALA A 141 -3.71 -6.50 4.16
C ALA A 141 -4.27 -7.82 4.73
N ALA A 142 -4.60 -8.79 3.88
CA ALA A 142 -5.03 -10.12 4.32
C ALA A 142 -3.91 -10.85 5.09
N LYS A 143 -2.68 -10.85 4.56
CA LYS A 143 -1.52 -11.44 5.24
C LYS A 143 -1.27 -10.78 6.59
N ASP A 144 -1.29 -9.46 6.65
CA ASP A 144 -1.05 -8.69 7.87
C ASP A 144 -2.10 -9.00 8.95
N LYS A 145 -3.38 -9.17 8.57
CA LYS A 145 -4.45 -9.60 9.48
C LYS A 145 -4.15 -10.98 10.07
N THR A 146 -3.75 -11.96 9.24
CA THR A 146 -3.43 -13.31 9.73
C THR A 146 -2.21 -13.31 10.67
N VAL A 147 -1.22 -12.46 10.42
CA VAL A 147 -0.05 -12.31 11.30
C VAL A 147 -0.47 -11.66 12.61
N GLN A 148 -1.29 -10.61 12.57
CA GLN A 148 -1.80 -9.95 13.77
C GLN A 148 -2.63 -10.91 14.64
N GLU A 149 -3.47 -11.76 14.04
CA GLU A 149 -4.25 -12.76 14.78
C GLU A 149 -3.34 -13.80 15.45
N LYS A 150 -2.33 -14.31 14.74
CA LYS A 150 -1.33 -15.24 15.33
C LYS A 150 -0.55 -14.59 16.47
N MET A 151 -0.12 -13.33 16.30
CA MET A 151 0.57 -12.57 17.34
C MET A 151 -0.34 -12.29 18.54
N ARG A 152 -1.63 -11.99 18.33
CA ARG A 152 -2.61 -11.80 19.41
C ARG A 152 -2.91 -13.10 20.14
N ALA A 153 -3.05 -14.22 19.43
CA ALA A 153 -3.25 -15.54 20.03
C ALA A 153 -2.02 -16.02 20.81
N SER A 154 -0.81 -15.69 20.36
CA SER A 154 0.44 -16.00 21.05
C SER A 154 0.77 -15.03 22.21
N ARG A 155 0.12 -13.86 22.27
CA ARG A 155 0.30 -12.92 23.39
C ARG A 155 -0.45 -13.46 24.59
N LYS A 156 0.28 -13.87 25.62
CA LYS A 156 -0.29 -14.11 26.95
C LYS A 156 -1.03 -12.84 27.38
N PRO A 157 -2.29 -12.92 27.83
CA PRO A 157 -2.96 -11.75 28.39
C PRO A 157 -2.08 -11.25 29.53
N ILE A 158 -1.61 -10.01 29.41
CA ILE A 158 -0.97 -9.35 30.54
C ILE A 158 -2.06 -9.30 31.61
N PRO A 159 -1.88 -9.93 32.79
CA PRO A 159 -2.83 -9.76 33.85
C PRO A 159 -2.91 -8.26 34.09
N ARG A 160 -4.12 -7.69 33.95
CA ARG A 160 -4.35 -6.31 34.41
C ARG A 160 -3.99 -6.35 35.88
N LYS A 161 -2.81 -5.85 36.24
CA LYS A 161 -2.51 -5.53 37.62
C LYS A 161 -3.69 -4.65 38.04
N PRO A 162 -4.42 -4.97 39.12
CA PRO A 162 -5.46 -4.05 39.59
C PRO A 162 -4.78 -2.69 39.65
N GLU A 163 -5.32 -1.73 38.90
CA GLU A 163 -4.87 -0.35 39.04
C GLU A 163 -4.91 -0.09 40.55
N PRO A 164 -3.82 0.43 41.16
CA PRO A 164 -3.95 0.91 42.51
C PRO A 164 -5.12 1.88 42.45
N ALA A 165 -6.18 1.60 43.22
CA ALA A 165 -7.26 2.55 43.41
C ALA A 165 -6.55 3.87 43.69
N GLY A 166 -6.65 4.82 42.75
CA GLY A 166 -6.23 6.18 43.02
C GLY A 166 -6.91 6.59 44.33
N PRO A 167 -6.29 7.45 45.15
CA PRO A 167 -6.88 7.83 46.42
C PRO A 167 -8.35 8.18 46.17
N GLU A 168 -9.26 7.40 46.78
CA GLU A 168 -10.68 7.74 46.80
C GLU A 168 -10.73 9.13 47.41
N ILE A 169 -10.95 10.15 46.59
CA ILE A 169 -11.32 11.47 47.09
C ILE A 169 -12.73 11.27 47.62
N LYS A 170 -12.83 10.89 48.90
CA LYS A 170 -14.06 11.00 49.68
C LYS A 170 -14.22 12.46 50.06
N LEU A 171 -14.51 13.29 49.07
CA LEU A 171 -15.29 14.50 49.32
C LEU A 171 -16.72 14.04 49.07
N THR A 172 -17.46 13.80 50.14
CA THR A 172 -18.89 13.55 50.03
C THR A 172 -19.53 14.80 49.45
N ASP A 173 -20.39 14.62 48.44
CA ASP A 173 -21.06 15.74 47.75
C ASP A 173 -21.76 16.70 48.74
N THR A 174 -22.17 16.17 49.90
CA THR A 174 -22.79 16.89 51.01
C THR A 174 -21.87 17.91 51.70
N GLU A 175 -20.55 17.68 51.74
CA GLU A 175 -19.59 18.61 52.34
C GLU A 175 -19.24 19.77 51.41
N LEU A 176 -19.27 19.54 50.08
CA LEU A 176 -19.14 20.61 49.09
C LEU A 176 -20.39 21.49 49.05
N GLU A 177 -21.58 20.90 49.14
CA GLU A 177 -22.84 21.66 49.18
C GLU A 177 -22.90 22.57 50.43
N GLN A 178 -22.50 22.08 51.60
CA GLN A 178 -22.43 22.91 52.82
C GLN A 178 -21.37 24.02 52.74
N GLN A 179 -20.27 23.82 52.02
CA GLN A 179 -19.27 24.89 51.81
C GLN A 179 -19.73 25.94 50.81
N ILE A 180 -20.49 25.54 49.78
CA ILE A 180 -21.06 26.45 48.80
C ILE A 180 -22.20 27.28 49.42
N GLU A 181 -23.04 26.67 50.25
CA GLU A 181 -24.13 27.37 50.96
C GLU A 181 -23.58 28.39 51.98
N LYS A 182 -22.53 28.02 52.72
CA LYS A 182 -21.83 28.94 53.64
C LYS A 182 -21.09 30.08 52.94
N ALA A 183 -20.61 29.86 51.71
CA ALA A 183 -20.01 30.90 50.89
C ALA A 183 -21.06 31.88 50.34
N LEU A 184 -22.25 31.39 49.98
CA LEU A 184 -23.38 32.22 49.54
C LEU A 184 -24.02 33.03 50.68
N GLU A 185 -24.05 32.52 51.92
CA GLU A 185 -24.54 33.28 53.08
C GLU A 185 -23.55 34.34 53.60
N SER A 186 -22.28 34.29 53.22
CA SER A 186 -21.25 35.25 53.68
C SER A 186 -20.95 36.38 52.70
N GLU A 187 -21.54 36.40 51.50
CA GLU A 187 -21.37 37.48 50.51
C GLU A 187 -22.58 38.41 50.32
N ASP A 188 -23.71 38.17 50.97
CA ASP A 188 -24.82 39.14 51.08
C ASP A 188 -24.84 39.84 52.45
N LEU A 189 -23.82 40.68 52.72
CA LEU A 189 -23.94 41.87 53.57
C LEU A 189 -22.68 42.77 53.44
N SER A 190 -22.88 43.91 52.76
CA SER A 190 -21.95 45.04 52.55
C SER A 190 -20.95 44.84 51.40
N LYS A 191 -20.99 45.61 50.31
CA LYS A 191 -21.30 47.03 50.11
C LYS A 191 -21.69 47.29 48.66
#